data_AF-A0A2U2Z9H8-F1
#
_entry.id   AF-A0A2U2Z9H8-F1
#
_cell.length_a   1.000
_cell.length_b   1.000
_cell.length_c   1.000
_cell.angle_alpha   90.00
_cell.angle_beta   90.00
_cell.angle_gamma   90.00
#
_symmetry.space_group_name_H-M   'P 1'
#
loop_
_entity.id
_entity.type
_entity.pdbx_description
1 polymer ?
#
loop_
_entity_poly.entity_id
_entity_poly.type
_entity_poly.pdbx_seq_one_letter_code
_entity_poly.pdbx_strand_id
1 'polypeptide(L)'
;MPGRYCSGCYTYGQQHAVAECVGCRRQVPVDDKYGYCRLCRARASWAIKAGGKASVIEPYLRQVTCRQLFFANLQRPKNGGSPVGKAGRRVLKPPPPPEPPHVITGWVQLPLFTLPRDFRRFDRERHADLAIPWLVRARQTARALGEARGWSRWIVSDVDRALVIVLSGYREGEPIRYSELFPALRVRGLPVMRTAEVLDHLGLFSDDRAPAVDRWLGRKLRGVSPGIRRDVEAWARTLLDGGPRSEPRARQTAWTYLNEIQPVLLEWSGRYDHLREVTRQDIATGRDAATGKQRESR
;
A
#
# COMPACT_ATOMS: atom_id res chain seq x y z
N MET A 1 -5.39 14.05 38.16
CA MET A 1 -6.75 13.52 37.88
C MET A 1 -7.37 13.13 39.21
N PRO A 2 -8.64 13.46 39.50
CA PRO A 2 -9.28 13.03 40.72
C PRO A 2 -9.33 11.50 40.72
N GLY A 3 -8.65 10.88 41.69
CA GLY A 3 -8.24 9.47 41.66
C GLY A 3 -9.34 8.42 41.69
N ARG A 4 -10.61 8.79 41.53
CA ARG A 4 -11.77 7.88 41.57
C ARG A 4 -12.30 7.47 40.19
N TYR A 5 -11.97 8.20 39.13
CA TYR A 5 -12.51 7.95 37.79
C TYR A 5 -11.43 7.95 36.71
N CYS A 6 -11.57 7.08 35.71
CA CYS A 6 -10.74 7.18 34.50
C CYS A 6 -11.09 8.45 33.72
N SER A 7 -10.16 8.97 32.91
CA SER A 7 -10.35 10.21 32.15
C SER A 7 -11.67 10.25 31.35
N GLY A 8 -12.03 9.14 30.70
CA GLY A 8 -13.27 9.05 29.94
C GLY A 8 -14.53 9.13 30.81
N CYS A 9 -14.54 8.50 31.98
CA CYS A 9 -15.66 8.60 32.92
C CYS A 9 -15.70 9.98 33.59
N TYR A 10 -14.54 10.59 33.84
CA TYR A 10 -14.43 11.94 34.38
C TYR A 10 -15.03 12.97 33.43
N THR A 11 -14.59 13.00 32.16
CA THR A 11 -15.13 13.92 31.15
C THR A 11 -16.62 13.71 30.91
N TYR A 12 -17.07 12.46 30.86
CA TYR A 12 -18.49 12.15 30.70
C TYR A 12 -19.32 12.65 31.89
N GLY A 13 -18.80 12.51 33.12
CA GLY A 13 -19.47 13.03 34.31
C GLY A 13 -19.53 14.55 34.40
N GLN A 14 -18.63 15.27 33.70
CA GLN A 14 -18.70 16.74 33.60
C GLN A 14 -19.82 17.21 32.65
N GLN A 15 -20.28 16.33 31.75
CA GLN A 15 -21.21 16.68 30.67
C GLN A 15 -22.64 16.21 30.93
N HIS A 16 -22.86 15.41 31.98
CA HIS A 16 -24.08 14.66 32.17
C HIS A 16 -24.48 14.61 33.65
N ALA A 17 -25.77 14.79 33.92
CA ALA A 17 -26.31 14.75 35.28
C ALA A 17 -26.30 13.32 35.85
N VAL A 18 -26.16 13.22 37.17
CA VAL A 18 -26.25 11.94 37.88
C VAL A 18 -27.73 11.55 37.98
N ALA A 19 -28.06 10.37 37.45
CA ALA A 19 -29.36 9.74 37.64
C ALA A 19 -29.22 8.21 37.60
N GLU A 20 -30.33 7.50 37.76
CA GLU A 20 -30.34 6.05 37.66
C GLU A 20 -30.22 5.60 36.20
N CYS A 21 -29.16 4.85 35.89
CA CYS A 21 -28.93 4.32 34.54
C CYS A 21 -29.94 3.22 34.18
N VAL A 22 -30.64 3.38 33.05
CA VAL A 22 -31.67 2.43 32.56
C VAL A 22 -31.13 0.99 32.43
N GLY A 23 -29.91 0.82 31.92
CA GLY A 23 -29.35 -0.53 31.68
C GLY A 23 -28.71 -1.20 32.91
N CYS A 24 -28.09 -0.44 33.82
CA CYS A 24 -27.34 -1.02 34.95
C CYS A 24 -27.85 -0.63 36.33
N ARG A 25 -28.89 0.21 36.40
CA ARG A 25 -29.58 0.67 37.62
C ARG A 25 -28.68 1.30 38.69
N ARG A 26 -27.57 1.91 38.27
CA ARG A 26 -26.66 2.64 39.18
C ARG A 26 -26.95 4.12 39.12
N GLN A 27 -26.81 4.80 40.25
CA GLN A 27 -26.72 6.26 40.33
C GLN A 27 -25.36 6.73 39.83
N VAL A 28 -25.32 7.17 38.57
CA VAL A 28 -24.11 7.63 37.87
C VAL A 28 -24.48 8.68 36.82
N PRO A 29 -23.52 9.40 36.24
CA PRO A 29 -23.81 10.26 35.08
C PRO A 29 -24.42 9.46 33.93
N VAL A 30 -25.58 9.90 33.43
CA VAL A 30 -26.33 9.28 32.32
C VAL A 30 -26.52 10.26 31.18
N ASP A 31 -26.58 9.79 29.94
CA ASP A 31 -26.88 10.69 28.85
C ASP A 31 -28.32 11.20 28.90
N ASP A 32 -28.53 12.45 28.52
CA ASP A 32 -29.85 13.12 28.61
C ASP A 32 -30.87 12.56 27.60
N LYS A 33 -30.39 11.87 26.56
CA LYS A 33 -31.24 11.40 25.45
C LYS A 33 -31.85 10.01 25.72
N TYR A 34 -31.06 9.09 26.26
CA TYR A 34 -31.43 7.69 26.41
C TYR A 34 -31.30 7.17 27.85
N GLY A 35 -30.73 7.95 28.78
CA GLY A 35 -30.64 7.58 30.19
C GLY A 35 -29.61 6.48 30.50
N TYR A 36 -28.60 6.28 29.65
CA TYR A 36 -27.57 5.26 29.86
C TYR A 36 -26.26 5.86 30.33
N CYS A 37 -25.59 5.17 31.26
CA CYS A 37 -24.25 5.55 31.68
C CYS A 37 -23.21 5.25 30.60
N ARG A 38 -22.07 5.94 30.67
CA ARG A 38 -20.94 5.76 29.74
C ARG A 38 -20.56 4.29 29.51
N LEU A 39 -20.58 3.46 30.55
CA LEU A 39 -20.17 2.05 30.45
C LEU A 39 -21.19 1.19 29.69
N CYS A 40 -22.49 1.42 29.89
CA CYS A 40 -23.53 0.75 29.12
C CYS A 40 -23.49 1.18 27.64
N ARG A 41 -23.28 2.48 27.39
CA ARG A 41 -23.09 3.01 26.04
C ARG A 41 -21.84 2.45 25.37
N ALA A 42 -20.76 2.27 26.13
CA ALA A 42 -19.56 1.59 25.63
C ALA A 42 -19.93 0.17 25.20
N ARG A 43 -20.55 -0.65 26.06
CA ARG A 43 -20.97 -2.02 25.70
C ARG A 43 -21.82 -2.06 24.42
N ALA A 44 -22.84 -1.21 24.30
CA ALA A 44 -23.66 -1.12 23.10
C ALA A 44 -22.83 -0.76 21.85
N SER A 45 -21.91 0.20 21.98
CA SER A 45 -20.98 0.57 20.89
C SER A 45 -20.06 -0.57 20.46
N TRP A 46 -19.68 -1.45 21.39
CA TRP A 46 -18.89 -2.65 21.08
C TRP A 46 -19.71 -3.72 20.36
N ALA A 47 -20.96 -3.93 20.78
CA ALA A 47 -21.87 -4.85 20.10
C ALA A 47 -22.12 -4.42 18.65
N ILE A 48 -22.27 -3.12 18.39
CA ILE A 48 -22.37 -2.56 17.03
C ILE A 48 -21.11 -2.87 16.21
N LYS A 49 -19.93 -2.63 16.78
CA LYS A 49 -18.64 -2.90 16.11
C LYS A 49 -18.45 -4.38 15.80
N ALA A 50 -18.84 -5.27 16.72
CA ALA A 50 -18.80 -6.71 16.50
C ALA A 50 -19.77 -7.17 15.39
N GLY A 51 -20.91 -6.48 15.23
CA GLY A 51 -21.90 -6.76 14.18
C GLY A 51 -21.51 -6.28 12.77
N GLY A 52 -20.40 -5.58 12.60
CA GLY A 52 -19.83 -5.23 11.28
C GLY A 52 -20.63 -4.23 10.44
N LYS A 53 -21.75 -3.68 10.94
CA LYS A 53 -22.58 -2.68 10.25
C LYS A 53 -22.71 -1.41 11.08
N ALA A 54 -22.73 -0.25 10.43
CA ALA A 54 -23.07 1.00 11.08
C ALA A 54 -24.58 0.98 11.40
N SER A 55 -24.92 0.68 12.65
CA SER A 55 -26.30 0.63 13.14
C SER A 55 -26.56 1.69 14.19
N VAL A 56 -27.81 2.15 14.27
CA VAL A 56 -28.29 3.03 15.35
C VAL A 56 -28.03 2.35 16.70
N ILE A 57 -27.56 3.11 17.70
CA ILE A 57 -27.13 2.57 19.00
C ILE A 57 -28.28 2.10 19.89
N GLU A 58 -29.48 2.64 19.68
CA GLU A 58 -30.66 2.45 20.52
C GLU A 58 -31.09 0.99 20.74
N PRO A 59 -31.18 0.13 19.71
CA PRO A 59 -31.56 -1.28 19.90
C PRO A 59 -30.55 -2.05 20.78
N TYR A 60 -29.27 -1.68 20.71
CA TYR A 60 -28.20 -2.31 21.48
C TYR A 60 -28.17 -1.83 22.92
N LEU A 61 -28.60 -0.60 23.19
CA LEU A 61 -28.73 -0.08 24.55
C LEU A 61 -29.82 -0.84 25.33
N ARG A 62 -30.96 -1.11 24.69
CA ARG A 62 -32.07 -1.89 25.30
C ARG A 62 -31.68 -3.32 25.68
N GLN A 63 -30.69 -3.88 25.01
CA GLN A 63 -30.15 -5.22 25.31
C GLN A 63 -29.16 -5.23 26.48
N VAL A 64 -28.74 -4.06 26.99
CA VAL A 64 -27.84 -3.99 28.14
C VAL A 64 -28.65 -4.18 29.42
N THR A 65 -28.69 -5.42 29.90
CA THR A 65 -29.45 -5.80 31.12
C THR A 65 -28.58 -6.07 32.33
N CYS A 66 -27.25 -6.14 32.17
CA CYS A 66 -26.36 -6.56 33.26
C CYS A 66 -25.06 -5.77 33.37
N ARG A 67 -24.47 -5.86 34.56
CA ARG A 67 -23.24 -5.19 34.96
C ARG A 67 -22.03 -5.92 34.39
N GLN A 68 -21.42 -5.36 33.35
CA GLN A 68 -20.12 -5.85 32.88
C GLN A 68 -18.99 -5.12 33.61
N LEU A 69 -18.03 -5.89 34.13
CA LEU A 69 -16.79 -5.34 34.67
C LEU A 69 -16.01 -4.64 33.55
N PHE A 70 -15.66 -3.38 33.77
CA PHE A 70 -14.86 -2.59 32.85
C PHE A 70 -13.58 -2.15 33.53
N PHE A 71 -12.46 -2.68 33.06
CA PHE A 71 -11.15 -2.18 33.45
C PHE A 71 -10.76 -0.99 32.58
N ALA A 72 -10.27 0.07 33.22
CA ALA A 72 -9.73 1.22 32.52
C ALA A 72 -8.62 0.78 31.55
N ASN A 73 -8.64 1.32 30.32
CA ASN A 73 -7.64 1.05 29.28
C ASN A 73 -7.60 -0.36 28.66
N LEU A 74 -8.54 -1.27 28.97
CA LEU A 74 -8.74 -2.51 28.19
C LEU A 74 -9.66 -2.31 26.96
N GLN A 75 -10.36 -1.18 26.92
CA GLN A 75 -11.29 -0.80 25.85
C GLN A 75 -10.60 -0.15 24.63
N ARG A 76 -9.27 -0.04 24.68
CA ARG A 76 -8.47 0.17 23.48
C ARG A 76 -7.73 -1.14 23.31
N PRO A 77 -7.77 -1.83 22.16
CA PRO A 77 -6.69 -2.74 21.85
C PRO A 77 -5.42 -1.89 21.89
N LYS A 78 -4.67 -1.96 22.99
CA LYS A 78 -3.30 -1.50 23.02
C LYS A 78 -2.61 -2.31 21.94
N ASN A 79 -2.00 -1.64 20.97
CA ASN A 79 -1.00 -2.25 20.12
C ASN A 79 -0.11 -3.12 21.02
N GLY A 80 -0.09 -4.42 20.75
CA GLY A 80 0.46 -5.44 21.64
C GLY A 80 1.96 -5.29 21.83
N GLY A 81 2.38 -4.46 22.78
CA GLY A 81 3.69 -4.58 23.40
C GLY A 81 3.64 -5.69 24.44
N SER A 82 4.63 -6.58 24.42
CA SER A 82 4.76 -7.65 25.43
C SER A 82 4.82 -7.06 26.85
N PRO A 83 4.27 -7.75 27.86
CA PRO A 83 4.35 -7.29 29.24
C PRO A 83 5.81 -7.14 29.66
N VAL A 84 6.18 -5.93 30.12
CA VAL A 84 7.47 -5.71 30.75
C VAL A 84 7.36 -6.24 32.17
N GLY A 85 8.19 -7.23 32.53
CA GLY A 85 8.28 -7.72 33.91
C GLY A 85 8.70 -6.61 34.87
N LYS A 86 8.40 -6.79 36.18
CA LYS A 86 8.58 -5.77 37.24
C LYS A 86 9.99 -5.17 37.39
N ALA A 87 11.01 -5.67 36.68
CA ALA A 87 12.38 -5.18 36.73
C ALA A 87 12.90 -4.53 35.43
N GLY A 88 12.06 -4.29 34.41
CA GLY A 88 12.45 -3.50 33.23
C GLY A 88 13.52 -4.11 32.32
N ARG A 89 14.07 -5.30 32.62
CA ARG A 89 15.03 -6.01 31.76
C ARG A 89 14.33 -7.05 30.90
N ARG A 90 14.58 -7.01 29.58
CA ARG A 90 14.25 -8.12 28.68
C ARG A 90 15.08 -9.31 29.10
N VAL A 91 14.43 -10.41 29.47
CA VAL A 91 15.09 -11.71 29.52
C VAL A 91 15.52 -12.02 28.08
N LEU A 92 16.84 -12.16 27.84
CA LEU A 92 17.32 -12.68 26.57
C LEU A 92 16.74 -14.09 26.41
N LYS A 93 15.97 -14.30 25.35
CA LYS A 93 15.50 -15.62 24.96
C LYS A 93 16.74 -16.43 24.53
N PRO A 94 16.97 -17.64 25.05
CA PRO A 94 18.06 -18.48 24.55
C PRO A 94 17.88 -18.72 23.04
N PRO A 95 18.98 -18.82 22.26
CA PRO A 95 18.90 -19.08 20.84
C PRO A 95 18.16 -20.41 20.60
N PRO A 96 17.31 -20.50 19.57
CA PRO A 96 16.67 -21.77 19.22
C PRO A 96 17.75 -22.80 18.86
N PRO A 97 17.52 -24.10 19.16
CA PRO A 97 18.43 -25.14 18.72
C PRO A 97 18.56 -25.10 17.18
N PRO A 98 19.74 -25.45 16.64
CA PRO A 98 19.93 -25.51 15.19
C PRO A 98 18.90 -26.44 14.56
N GLU A 99 18.25 -25.98 13.49
CA GLU A 99 17.28 -26.78 12.74
C GLU A 99 17.99 -28.03 12.18
N PRO A 100 17.35 -29.21 12.28
CA PRO A 100 17.90 -30.40 11.66
C PRO A 100 18.01 -30.16 10.13
N PRO A 101 19.10 -30.60 9.49
CA PRO A 101 19.26 -30.43 8.06
C PRO A 101 18.08 -31.10 7.34
N HIS A 102 17.41 -30.33 6.48
CA HIS A 102 16.36 -30.84 5.61
C HIS A 102 16.96 -31.90 4.68
N VAL A 103 16.70 -33.18 4.97
CA VAL A 103 17.04 -34.26 4.06
C VAL A 103 16.05 -34.19 2.90
N ILE A 104 16.52 -33.82 1.71
CA ILE A 104 15.71 -33.87 0.48
C ILE A 104 15.61 -35.35 0.09
N THR A 105 14.65 -36.05 0.67
CA THR A 105 14.26 -37.40 0.24
C THR A 105 12.96 -37.30 -0.55
N GLY A 106 13.08 -37.27 -1.88
CA GLY A 106 11.95 -37.43 -2.78
C GLY A 106 11.93 -36.40 -3.90
N TRP A 107 11.51 -36.85 -5.07
CA TRP A 107 11.21 -36.02 -6.24
C TRP A 107 10.33 -34.84 -5.85
N VAL A 108 10.83 -33.62 -6.03
CA VAL A 108 10.06 -32.38 -5.83
C VAL A 108 9.54 -31.91 -7.17
N GLN A 109 8.22 -31.80 -7.30
CA GLN A 109 7.60 -31.23 -8.49
C GLN A 109 7.98 -29.74 -8.59
N LEU A 110 8.63 -29.37 -9.69
CA LEU A 110 8.95 -27.97 -9.99
C LEU A 110 7.66 -27.18 -10.30
N PRO A 111 7.61 -25.88 -9.95
CA PRO A 111 6.46 -25.03 -10.24
C PRO A 111 6.20 -24.98 -11.75
N LEU A 112 5.02 -25.43 -12.19
CA LEU A 112 4.65 -25.50 -13.61
C LEU A 112 4.42 -24.11 -14.23
N PHE A 113 3.85 -23.18 -13.47
CA PHE A 113 3.71 -21.77 -13.82
C PHE A 113 3.57 -20.93 -12.55
N THR A 114 4.04 -19.69 -12.58
CA THR A 114 3.90 -18.76 -11.45
C THR A 114 2.56 -18.04 -11.56
N LEU A 115 1.62 -18.33 -10.65
CA LEU A 115 0.38 -17.58 -10.55
C LEU A 115 0.62 -16.30 -9.72
N PRO A 116 0.27 -15.10 -10.21
CA PRO A 116 0.39 -13.89 -9.40
C PRO A 116 -0.44 -13.99 -8.12
N ARG A 117 0.12 -13.52 -7.01
CA ARG A 117 -0.56 -13.53 -5.71
C ARG A 117 -1.69 -12.50 -5.69
N ASP A 118 -2.91 -12.93 -5.42
CA ASP A 118 -4.06 -12.02 -5.27
C ASP A 118 -4.28 -11.60 -3.82
N PHE A 119 -3.54 -10.57 -3.39
CA PHE A 119 -3.69 -10.00 -2.04
C PHE A 119 -5.06 -9.34 -1.80
N ARG A 120 -5.92 -9.16 -2.82
CA ARG A 120 -7.26 -8.59 -2.62
C ARG A 120 -8.15 -9.52 -1.82
N ARG A 121 -7.92 -10.83 -1.92
CA ARG A 121 -8.64 -11.89 -1.17
C ARG A 121 -8.10 -12.09 0.25
N PHE A 122 -7.17 -11.24 0.71
CA PHE A 122 -6.63 -11.34 2.06
C PHE A 122 -7.71 -11.12 3.12
N ASP A 123 -7.95 -12.17 3.91
CA ASP A 123 -8.75 -12.18 5.13
C ASP A 123 -7.80 -12.25 6.32
N ARG A 124 -7.92 -11.30 7.25
CA ARG A 124 -6.99 -11.22 8.38
C ARG A 124 -7.15 -12.37 9.37
N GLU A 125 -8.36 -12.86 9.60
CA GLU A 125 -8.59 -13.93 10.58
C GLU A 125 -8.05 -15.27 10.06
N ARG A 126 -8.19 -15.48 8.75
CA ARG A 126 -7.82 -16.75 8.13
C ARG A 126 -6.37 -16.80 7.67
N HIS A 127 -5.83 -15.67 7.21
CA HIS A 127 -4.55 -15.66 6.51
C HIS A 127 -3.43 -14.96 7.27
N ALA A 128 -3.71 -14.16 8.31
CA ALA A 128 -2.65 -13.41 8.97
C ALA A 128 -1.65 -14.31 9.69
N ASP A 129 -0.41 -14.31 9.20
CA ASP A 129 0.72 -14.90 9.91
C ASP A 129 1.55 -13.77 10.53
N LEU A 130 1.35 -13.55 11.83
CA LEU A 130 2.06 -12.51 12.57
C LEU A 130 3.42 -12.98 13.10
N ALA A 131 3.70 -14.28 13.00
CA ALA A 131 4.93 -14.90 13.51
C ALA A 131 6.00 -15.03 12.42
N ILE A 132 5.63 -14.86 11.14
CA ILE A 132 6.58 -14.95 10.04
C ILE A 132 7.81 -14.04 10.27
N PRO A 133 9.05 -14.57 10.20
CA PRO A 133 10.27 -13.81 10.49
C PRO A 133 10.42 -12.56 9.62
N TRP A 134 9.98 -12.63 8.37
CA TRP A 134 10.01 -11.50 7.43
C TRP A 134 9.17 -10.32 7.88
N LEU A 135 8.04 -10.54 8.55
CA LEU A 135 7.21 -9.47 9.09
C LEU A 135 7.90 -8.77 10.27
N VAL A 136 8.63 -9.51 11.10
CA VAL A 136 9.42 -8.92 12.19
C VAL A 136 10.52 -8.04 11.63
N ARG A 137 11.26 -8.51 10.61
CA ARG A 137 12.27 -7.71 9.90
C ARG A 137 11.65 -6.47 9.25
N ALA A 138 10.53 -6.62 8.54
CA ALA A 138 9.85 -5.51 7.89
C ALA A 138 9.36 -4.43 8.86
N ARG A 139 8.89 -4.82 10.05
CA ARG A 139 8.54 -3.86 11.11
C ARG A 139 9.74 -3.07 11.61
N GLN A 140 10.90 -3.71 11.76
CA GLN A 140 12.13 -3.04 12.15
C GLN A 140 12.57 -2.04 11.08
N THR A 141 12.57 -2.46 9.81
CA THR A 141 12.89 -1.59 8.66
C THR A 141 11.90 -0.43 8.53
N ALA A 142 10.59 -0.68 8.65
CA ALA A 142 9.56 0.36 8.62
C ALA A 142 9.73 1.38 9.75
N ARG A 143 10.16 0.94 10.94
CA ARG A 143 10.45 1.84 12.05
C ARG A 143 11.67 2.72 11.74
N ALA A 144 12.77 2.14 11.27
CA ALA A 144 13.97 2.90 10.91
C ALA A 144 13.68 3.93 9.80
N LEU A 145 12.97 3.54 8.75
CA LEU A 145 12.55 4.46 7.69
C LEU A 145 11.57 5.52 8.18
N GLY A 146 10.65 5.14 9.09
CA GLY A 146 9.71 6.06 9.70
C GLY A 146 10.38 7.10 10.57
N GLU A 147 11.38 6.72 11.36
CA GLU A 147 12.19 7.63 12.18
C GLU A 147 13.03 8.57 11.28
N ALA A 148 13.68 8.03 10.25
CA ALA A 148 14.49 8.83 9.32
C ALA A 148 13.68 9.82 8.47
N ARG A 149 12.43 9.49 8.12
CA ARG A 149 11.57 10.30 7.24
C ARG A 149 10.39 10.98 7.93
N GLY A 150 10.35 10.97 9.26
CA GLY A 150 9.32 11.65 10.04
C GLY A 150 7.91 11.11 9.79
N TRP A 151 7.74 9.80 9.64
CA TRP A 151 6.42 9.22 9.44
C TRP A 151 5.55 9.41 10.68
N SER A 152 4.32 9.88 10.46
CA SER A 152 3.34 9.97 11.55
C SER A 152 2.99 8.56 12.07
N ARG A 153 2.54 8.49 13.32
CA ARG A 153 2.07 7.23 13.92
C ARG A 153 1.00 6.51 13.09
N TRP A 154 0.19 7.26 12.33
CA TRP A 154 -0.84 6.71 11.45
C TRP A 154 -0.24 6.03 10.23
N ILE A 155 0.74 6.67 9.60
CA ILE A 155 1.48 6.08 8.48
C ILE A 155 2.19 4.79 8.92
N VAL A 156 2.86 4.79 10.08
CA VAL A 156 3.51 3.58 10.61
C VAL A 156 2.50 2.45 10.82
N SER A 157 1.32 2.77 11.38
CA SER A 157 0.25 1.79 11.58
C SER A 157 -0.31 1.25 10.27
N ASP A 158 -0.47 2.09 9.25
CA ASP A 158 -1.00 1.67 7.95
C ASP A 158 0.03 0.86 7.16
N VAL A 159 1.31 1.22 7.26
CA VAL A 159 2.41 0.41 6.73
C VAL A 159 2.45 -0.96 7.42
N ASP A 160 2.32 -1.04 8.76
CA ASP A 160 2.24 -2.33 9.46
C ASP A 160 1.07 -3.19 8.94
N ARG A 161 -0.11 -2.59 8.79
CA ARG A 161 -1.28 -3.30 8.26
C ARG A 161 -1.05 -3.78 6.82
N ALA A 162 -0.39 -2.99 5.99
CA ALA A 162 -0.01 -3.36 4.63
C ALA A 162 1.02 -4.50 4.61
N LEU A 163 2.03 -4.45 5.47
CA LEU A 163 3.05 -5.49 5.63
C LEU A 163 2.44 -6.82 6.06
N VAL A 164 1.46 -6.82 6.98
CA VAL A 164 0.72 -8.03 7.34
C VAL A 164 0.03 -8.64 6.12
N ILE A 165 -0.60 -7.83 5.27
CA ILE A 165 -1.31 -8.33 4.08
C ILE A 165 -0.35 -9.01 3.10
N VAL A 166 0.80 -8.38 2.82
CA VAL A 166 1.71 -8.82 1.74
C VAL A 166 2.73 -9.87 2.19
N LEU A 167 3.05 -9.94 3.49
CA LEU A 167 4.02 -10.91 4.02
C LEU A 167 3.37 -12.15 4.64
N SER A 168 2.08 -12.12 4.95
CA SER A 168 1.41 -13.33 5.43
C SER A 168 1.38 -14.40 4.34
N GLY A 169 2.01 -15.55 4.62
CA GLY A 169 2.18 -16.61 3.62
C GLY A 169 3.30 -16.38 2.61
N TYR A 170 4.18 -15.40 2.84
CA TYR A 170 5.38 -15.20 2.01
C TYR A 170 6.31 -16.42 2.09
N ARG A 171 6.79 -16.87 0.93
CA ARG A 171 7.81 -17.91 0.79
C ARG A 171 9.09 -17.28 0.27
N GLU A 172 10.22 -17.66 0.86
CA GLU A 172 11.53 -17.16 0.48
C GLU A 172 11.86 -17.52 -0.98
N GLY A 173 12.52 -16.59 -1.69
CA GLY A 173 12.87 -16.73 -3.10
C GLY A 173 11.83 -16.20 -4.10
N GLU A 174 10.62 -15.86 -3.65
CA GLU A 174 9.57 -15.32 -4.53
C GLU A 174 9.35 -13.82 -4.27
N PRO A 175 9.82 -12.91 -5.16
CA PRO A 175 9.65 -11.48 -4.96
C PRO A 175 8.18 -11.06 -5.02
N ILE A 176 7.80 -10.10 -4.20
CA ILE A 176 6.47 -9.48 -4.18
C ILE A 176 6.42 -8.43 -5.28
N ARG A 177 5.51 -8.59 -6.23
CA ARG A 177 5.42 -7.70 -7.39
C ARG A 177 4.58 -6.45 -7.08
N TYR A 178 4.92 -5.33 -7.72
CA TYR A 178 4.11 -4.10 -7.61
C TYR A 178 2.67 -4.32 -8.08
N SER A 179 2.48 -5.04 -9.19
CA SER A 179 1.16 -5.34 -9.76
C SER A 179 0.26 -6.15 -8.82
N GLU A 180 0.85 -6.98 -7.95
CA GLU A 180 0.13 -7.77 -6.94
C GLU A 180 -0.28 -6.90 -5.75
N LEU A 181 0.66 -6.13 -5.20
CA LEU A 181 0.42 -5.35 -3.98
C LEU A 181 -0.45 -4.11 -4.22
N PHE A 182 -0.27 -3.43 -5.37
CA PHE A 182 -0.92 -2.14 -5.64
C PHE A 182 -2.45 -2.19 -5.57
N PRO A 183 -3.15 -3.10 -6.26
CA PRO A 183 -4.61 -3.16 -6.22
C PRO A 183 -5.13 -3.44 -4.80
N ALA A 184 -4.48 -4.34 -4.07
CA ALA A 184 -4.90 -4.77 -2.75
C ALA A 184 -4.73 -3.69 -1.67
N LEU A 185 -3.64 -2.92 -1.74
CA LEU A 185 -3.40 -1.82 -0.81
C LEU A 185 -4.21 -0.58 -1.19
N ARG A 186 -4.34 -0.27 -2.50
CA ARG A 186 -5.10 0.90 -2.99
C ARG A 186 -6.58 0.82 -2.58
N VAL A 187 -7.23 -0.33 -2.75
CA VAL A 187 -8.65 -0.50 -2.39
C VAL A 187 -8.89 -0.37 -0.87
N ARG A 188 -7.84 -0.59 -0.05
CA ARG A 188 -7.89 -0.47 1.42
C ARG A 188 -7.42 0.89 1.93
N GLY A 189 -7.04 1.82 1.04
CA GLY A 189 -6.50 3.13 1.41
C GLY A 189 -5.11 3.07 2.07
N LEU A 190 -4.35 1.99 1.86
CA LEU A 190 -3.07 1.76 2.51
C LEU A 190 -1.90 2.36 1.71
N PRO A 191 -0.78 2.76 2.36
CA PRO A 191 0.31 3.47 1.74
C PRO A 191 1.19 2.54 0.87
N VAL A 192 0.79 2.38 -0.39
CA VAL A 192 1.48 1.55 -1.40
C VAL A 192 2.98 1.83 -1.45
N MET A 193 3.37 3.09 -1.71
CA MET A 193 4.78 3.42 -1.97
C MET A 193 5.68 3.21 -0.75
N ARG A 194 5.20 3.54 0.45
CA ARG A 194 5.96 3.33 1.69
C ARG A 194 6.07 1.85 2.04
N THR A 195 5.05 1.05 1.70
CA THR A 195 5.09 -0.40 1.88
C THR A 195 6.08 -1.02 0.90
N ALA A 196 6.00 -0.64 -0.39
CA ALA A 196 6.95 -1.10 -1.41
C ALA A 196 8.39 -0.75 -1.03
N GLU A 197 8.62 0.45 -0.51
CA GLU A 197 9.93 0.89 -0.05
C GLU A 197 10.51 0.06 1.10
N VAL A 198 9.67 -0.35 2.07
CA VAL A 198 10.11 -1.25 3.15
C VAL A 198 10.49 -2.61 2.59
N LEU A 199 9.70 -3.14 1.65
CA LEU A 199 9.97 -4.42 1.01
C LEU A 199 11.23 -4.37 0.12
N ASP A 200 11.47 -3.25 -0.55
CA ASP A 200 12.65 -2.97 -1.37
C ASP A 200 13.94 -2.97 -0.54
N HIS A 201 13.93 -2.30 0.63
CA HIS A 201 15.05 -2.35 1.57
C HIS A 201 15.35 -3.75 2.10
N LEU A 202 14.38 -4.67 2.05
CA LEU A 202 14.57 -6.07 2.43
C LEU A 202 14.90 -6.98 1.24
N GLY A 203 14.99 -6.44 0.02
CA GLY A 203 15.21 -7.23 -1.20
C GLY A 203 14.03 -8.13 -1.58
N LEU A 204 12.83 -7.86 -1.04
CA LEU A 204 11.62 -8.69 -1.25
C LEU A 204 10.71 -8.14 -2.34
N PHE A 205 11.01 -6.98 -2.90
CA PHE A 205 10.14 -6.25 -3.80
C PHE A 205 10.67 -6.31 -5.24
N SER A 206 9.75 -6.49 -6.19
CA SER A 206 10.02 -6.35 -7.62
C SER A 206 9.05 -5.34 -8.21
N ASP A 207 9.57 -4.24 -8.76
CA ASP A 207 8.75 -3.31 -9.53
C ASP A 207 8.54 -3.83 -10.95
N ASP A 208 7.45 -4.59 -11.14
CA ASP A 208 7.07 -5.18 -12.42
C ASP A 208 6.21 -4.25 -13.29
N ARG A 209 6.09 -2.96 -12.92
CA ARG A 209 5.50 -1.98 -13.82
C ARG A 209 6.40 -1.87 -15.05
N ALA A 210 5.84 -2.16 -16.22
CA ALA A 210 6.43 -1.67 -17.46
C ALA A 210 6.72 -0.18 -17.27
N PRO A 211 7.98 0.27 -17.38
CA PRO A 211 8.34 1.67 -17.21
C PRO A 211 7.31 2.55 -17.92
N ALA A 212 6.87 3.64 -17.28
CA ALA A 212 5.84 4.51 -17.87
C ALA A 212 6.20 4.94 -19.31
N VAL A 213 7.50 5.00 -19.58
CA VAL A 213 8.13 5.18 -20.90
C VAL A 213 7.73 4.09 -21.89
N ASP A 214 7.92 2.80 -21.58
CA ASP A 214 7.60 1.70 -22.52
C ASP A 214 6.11 1.62 -22.83
N ARG A 215 5.26 1.85 -21.83
CA ARG A 215 3.79 1.91 -22.06
C ARG A 215 3.41 3.11 -22.93
N TRP A 216 4.07 4.24 -22.73
CA TRP A 216 3.86 5.43 -23.54
C TRP A 216 4.36 5.21 -24.98
N LEU A 217 5.57 4.69 -25.18
CA LEU A 217 6.13 4.34 -26.49
C LEU A 217 5.23 3.36 -27.23
N GLY A 218 4.82 2.26 -26.58
CA GLY A 218 3.95 1.26 -27.19
C GLY A 218 2.56 1.80 -27.58
N ARG A 219 2.02 2.79 -26.84
CA ARG A 219 0.79 3.47 -27.26
C ARG A 219 1.03 4.43 -28.42
N LYS A 220 2.13 5.18 -28.39
CA LYS A 220 2.44 6.20 -29.41
C LYS A 220 2.83 5.62 -30.75
N LEU A 221 3.52 4.48 -30.76
CA LEU A 221 3.96 3.79 -31.96
C LEU A 221 3.01 2.66 -32.38
N ARG A 222 1.79 2.67 -31.84
CA ARG A 222 0.75 1.73 -32.27
C ARG A 222 0.38 2.01 -33.72
N GLY A 223 0.44 0.99 -34.57
CA GLY A 223 0.14 1.10 -35.99
C GLY A 223 1.34 1.51 -36.86
N VAL A 224 2.49 1.79 -36.26
CA VAL A 224 3.75 2.02 -37.00
C VAL A 224 4.34 0.68 -37.42
N SER A 225 4.89 0.60 -38.64
CA SER A 225 5.47 -0.63 -39.18
C SER A 225 6.64 -1.12 -38.29
N PRO A 226 6.87 -2.43 -38.16
CA PRO A 226 7.85 -2.95 -37.19
C PRO A 226 9.28 -2.43 -37.39
N GLY A 227 9.69 -2.21 -38.64
CA GLY A 227 11.01 -1.68 -38.97
C GLY A 227 11.17 -0.22 -38.57
N ILE A 228 10.22 0.64 -38.93
CA ILE A 228 10.18 2.04 -38.51
C ILE A 228 10.09 2.14 -36.98
N ARG A 229 9.23 1.33 -36.35
CA ARG A 229 9.03 1.33 -34.90
C ARG A 229 10.34 1.06 -34.16
N ARG A 230 11.13 0.08 -34.60
CA ARG A 230 12.41 -0.26 -33.97
C ARG A 230 13.37 0.93 -33.94
N ASP A 231 13.53 1.60 -35.08
CA ASP A 231 14.46 2.73 -35.21
C ASP A 231 14.00 3.93 -34.36
N VAL A 232 12.69 4.22 -34.36
CA VAL A 232 12.10 5.30 -33.56
C VAL A 232 12.17 5.01 -32.05
N GLU A 233 11.95 3.76 -31.62
CA GLU A 233 12.12 3.37 -30.21
C GLU A 233 13.57 3.53 -29.75
N ALA A 234 14.54 3.13 -30.58
CA ALA A 234 15.96 3.30 -30.27
C ALA A 234 16.35 4.77 -30.13
N TRP A 235 15.87 5.62 -31.04
CA TRP A 235 16.07 7.07 -30.96
C TRP A 235 15.40 7.69 -29.72
N ALA A 236 14.15 7.34 -29.43
CA ALA A 236 13.42 7.87 -28.27
C ALA A 236 14.07 7.47 -26.95
N ARG A 237 14.60 6.25 -26.84
CA ARG A 237 15.40 5.80 -25.68
C ARG A 237 16.71 6.57 -25.57
N THR A 238 17.43 6.76 -26.67
CA THR A 238 18.65 7.59 -26.68
C THR A 238 18.38 9.02 -26.22
N LEU A 239 17.21 9.60 -26.52
CA LEU A 239 16.82 10.91 -25.99
C LEU A 239 16.53 10.87 -24.49
N LEU A 240 15.88 9.81 -23.99
CA LEU A 240 15.43 9.72 -22.60
C LEU A 240 16.55 9.32 -21.63
N ASP A 241 17.43 8.43 -22.07
CA ASP A 241 18.48 7.80 -21.24
C ASP A 241 19.87 8.36 -21.56
N GLY A 242 19.99 9.18 -22.62
CA GLY A 242 21.26 9.62 -23.16
C GLY A 242 21.91 8.56 -24.03
N GLY A 243 23.03 8.92 -24.66
CA GLY A 243 23.84 8.03 -25.45
C GLY A 243 25.33 8.35 -25.31
N PRO A 244 26.22 7.61 -25.99
CA PRO A 244 27.67 7.78 -25.85
C PRO A 244 28.20 9.20 -26.13
N ARG A 245 27.42 10.03 -26.83
CA ARG A 245 27.76 11.41 -27.21
C ARG A 245 26.69 12.44 -26.85
N SER A 246 25.66 12.05 -26.08
CA SER A 246 24.49 12.89 -25.82
C SER A 246 23.99 12.70 -24.41
N GLU A 247 23.82 13.80 -23.67
CA GLU A 247 23.15 13.75 -22.37
C GLU A 247 21.65 13.45 -22.49
N PRO A 248 21.05 12.82 -21.46
CA PRO A 248 19.60 12.64 -21.37
C PRO A 248 18.85 13.97 -21.53
N ARG A 249 17.82 13.99 -22.36
CA ARG A 249 16.89 15.12 -22.48
C ARG A 249 15.79 15.03 -21.44
N ALA A 250 15.19 16.18 -21.12
CA ALA A 250 13.98 16.21 -20.31
C ALA A 250 12.87 15.37 -20.98
N ARG A 251 12.15 14.58 -20.18
CA ARG A 251 11.07 13.68 -20.67
C ARG A 251 10.04 14.42 -21.52
N GLN A 252 9.68 15.63 -21.11
CA GLN A 252 8.74 16.48 -21.85
C GLN A 252 9.21 16.77 -23.28
N THR A 253 10.51 16.96 -23.50
CA THR A 253 11.09 17.20 -24.82
C THR A 253 10.95 15.97 -25.72
N ALA A 254 11.32 14.79 -25.21
CA ALA A 254 11.16 13.53 -25.96
C ALA A 254 9.69 13.27 -26.30
N TRP A 255 8.77 13.60 -25.39
CA TRP A 255 7.33 13.49 -25.63
C TRP A 255 6.84 14.44 -26.71
N THR A 256 7.23 15.70 -26.65
CA THR A 256 6.90 16.68 -27.69
C THR A 256 7.40 16.19 -29.05
N TYR A 257 8.67 15.82 -29.18
CA TYR A 257 9.21 15.38 -30.47
C TYR A 257 8.48 14.15 -31.02
N LEU A 258 8.21 13.14 -30.19
CA LEU A 258 7.49 11.95 -30.65
C LEU A 258 6.04 12.27 -31.04
N ASN A 259 5.39 13.21 -30.35
CA ASN A 259 4.03 13.66 -30.70
C ASN A 259 4.00 14.36 -32.06
N GLU A 260 4.97 15.23 -32.34
CA GLU A 260 5.05 15.96 -33.61
C GLU A 260 5.26 15.02 -34.79
N ILE A 261 6.14 14.02 -34.66
CA ILE A 261 6.45 13.11 -35.78
C ILE A 261 5.47 11.96 -35.92
N GLN A 262 4.63 11.67 -34.91
CA GLN A 262 3.72 10.51 -34.92
C GLN A 262 2.84 10.41 -36.17
N PRO A 263 2.17 11.48 -36.64
CA PRO A 263 1.31 11.40 -37.83
C PRO A 263 2.10 11.02 -39.08
N VAL A 264 3.29 11.59 -39.25
CA VAL A 264 4.19 11.32 -40.38
C VAL A 264 4.67 9.86 -40.35
N LEU A 265 5.01 9.33 -39.16
CA LEU A 265 5.40 7.93 -39.02
C LEU A 265 4.27 6.95 -39.39
N LEU A 266 3.02 7.29 -39.08
CA LEU A 266 1.85 6.49 -39.46
C LEU A 266 1.61 6.53 -40.96
N GLU A 267 1.73 7.70 -41.58
CA GLU A 267 1.62 7.86 -43.04
C GLU A 267 2.71 7.05 -43.76
N TRP A 268 3.97 7.19 -43.33
CA TRP A 268 5.09 6.43 -43.91
C TRP A 268 4.97 4.93 -43.68
N SER A 269 4.39 4.49 -42.56
CA SER A 269 4.15 3.06 -42.31
C SER A 269 3.15 2.44 -43.29
N GLY A 270 2.34 3.25 -43.99
CA GLY A 270 1.49 2.79 -45.09
C GLY A 270 2.24 2.61 -46.41
N ARG A 271 3.47 3.13 -46.51
CA ARG A 271 4.28 3.17 -47.75
C ARG A 271 5.60 2.40 -47.63
N TYR A 272 6.15 2.28 -46.43
CA TYR A 272 7.50 1.80 -46.16
C TYR A 272 7.56 0.87 -44.95
N ASP A 273 8.45 -0.13 -45.03
CA ASP A 273 8.72 -1.04 -43.92
C ASP A 273 9.82 -0.49 -42.99
N HIS A 274 10.74 0.32 -43.52
CA HIS A 274 11.87 0.88 -42.78
C HIS A 274 12.12 2.37 -43.06
N LEU A 275 12.66 3.10 -42.07
CA LEU A 275 13.00 4.53 -42.22
C LEU A 275 14.07 4.79 -43.29
N ARG A 276 14.91 3.81 -43.61
CA ARG A 276 15.92 3.91 -44.69
C ARG A 276 15.33 4.03 -46.09
N GLU A 277 14.05 3.70 -46.28
CA GLU A 277 13.35 3.82 -47.55
C GLU A 277 12.75 5.22 -47.76
N VAL A 278 12.64 6.00 -46.68
CA VAL A 278 12.12 7.37 -46.72
C VAL A 278 13.09 8.27 -47.47
N THR A 279 12.60 8.94 -48.51
CA THR A 279 13.45 9.79 -49.35
C THR A 279 13.59 11.20 -48.79
N ARG A 280 14.56 11.96 -49.33
CA ARG A 280 14.70 13.39 -49.01
C ARG A 280 13.43 14.19 -49.33
N GLN A 281 12.72 13.81 -50.40
CA GLN A 281 11.49 14.47 -50.79
C GLN A 281 10.38 14.21 -49.77
N ASP A 282 10.23 12.97 -49.29
CA ASP A 282 9.28 12.63 -48.23
C ASP A 282 9.54 13.43 -46.95
N ILE A 283 10.81 13.61 -46.58
CA ILE A 283 11.20 14.42 -45.42
C ILE A 283 10.82 15.90 -45.63
N ALA A 284 11.06 16.45 -46.82
CA ALA A 284 10.69 17.84 -47.12
C ALA A 284 9.18 18.03 -47.04
N THR A 285 8.40 17.12 -47.63
CA THR A 285 6.93 17.15 -47.58
C THR A 285 6.42 17.03 -46.14
N GLY A 286 6.95 16.10 -45.34
CA GLY A 286 6.54 15.93 -43.94
C GLY A 286 6.89 17.15 -43.07
N ARG A 287 8.04 17.78 -43.31
CA ARG A 287 8.43 19.04 -42.66
C ARG A 287 7.49 20.18 -43.01
N ASP A 288 7.17 20.34 -44.29
CA ASP A 288 6.37 21.46 -44.78
C ASP A 288 4.88 21.32 -44.36
N ALA A 289 4.43 20.08 -44.12
CA ALA A 289 3.12 19.78 -43.54
C ALA A 289 3.04 20.03 -42.01
N ALA A 290 4.18 20.08 -41.31
CA ALA A 290 4.22 20.30 -39.87
C ALA A 290 4.12 21.80 -39.54
N THR A 291 3.00 22.23 -38.96
CA THR A 291 2.77 23.62 -38.54
C THR A 291 3.32 23.90 -37.14
N GLY A 292 4.64 24.12 -37.05
CA GLY A 292 5.30 24.60 -35.83
C GLY A 292 5.61 26.11 -35.88
N LYS A 293 5.71 26.77 -34.72
CA LYS A 293 6.28 28.13 -34.67
C LYS A 293 7.74 28.06 -35.12
N GLN A 294 8.10 28.76 -36.20
CA GLN A 294 9.49 28.98 -36.57
C GLN A 294 10.24 29.52 -35.33
N ARG A 295 11.34 28.87 -34.97
CA ARG A 295 12.30 29.48 -34.05
C ARG A 295 12.92 30.65 -34.80
N GLU A 296 12.58 31.87 -34.39
CA GLU A 296 13.34 33.06 -34.77
C GLU A 296 14.78 32.84 -34.28
N SER A 297 15.68 32.63 -35.23
CA SER A 297 17.12 32.67 -34.97
C SER A 297 17.48 34.11 -34.64
N ARG A 298 17.85 34.35 -33.38
CA ARG A 298 18.58 35.56 -32.98
C ARG A 298 20.07 35.30 -33.08
#